data_AF-A0A971SFV3-F1
#
_entry.id   AF-A0A971SFV3-F1
#
_cell.length_a   1.000
_cell.length_b   1.000
_cell.length_c   1.000
_cell.angle_alpha   90.00
_cell.angle_beta   90.00
_cell.angle_gamma   90.00
#
_symmetry.space_group_name_H-M   'P 1'
#
loop_
_entity.id
_entity.type
_entity.pdbx_description
1 polymer ?
#
loop_
_entity_poly.entity_id
_entity_poly.type
_entity_poly.pdbx_seq_one_letter_code
_entity_poly.pdbx_strand_id
1 'polypeptide(L)'
;MEKTYIQGPTGPGSAGDNELLSRLKSLKRMVLLGKVLAIALPVIGFVLIAFIAMQEEWILMLAAILVLLLLWFANALKLKSQSRKLKTLLGQSITMPVLQEIFEVHEYLPDKGIDERIIYAADLVESWDRYSGSDLLRGKYRGLNILYSDIHLEREEIDTDSDGSTTTHYVT
;
A
#
# COMPACT_ATOMS: atom_id res chain seq x y z
N MET A 1 33.60 -30.20 -0.35
CA MET A 1 32.65 -29.45 0.51
C MET A 1 33.11 -28.01 0.54
N GLU A 2 32.56 -27.21 -0.36
CA GLU A 2 32.93 -25.82 -0.59
C GLU A 2 32.21 -24.94 0.43
N LYS A 3 32.97 -24.23 1.27
CA LYS A 3 32.41 -23.29 2.25
C LYS A 3 32.09 -21.98 1.52
N THR A 4 30.82 -21.76 1.22
CA THR A 4 30.34 -20.47 0.71
C THR A 4 30.41 -19.44 1.84
N TYR A 5 31.35 -18.52 1.74
CA TYR A 5 31.48 -17.37 2.63
C TYR A 5 30.23 -16.50 2.54
N ILE A 6 29.51 -16.34 3.64
CA ILE A 6 28.46 -15.33 3.79
C ILE A 6 29.18 -13.99 3.96
N GLN A 7 29.10 -13.12 2.95
CA GLN A 7 29.61 -11.76 3.03
C GLN A 7 28.85 -10.98 4.12
N GLY A 8 29.57 -10.48 5.12
CA GLY A 8 29.07 -9.55 6.13
C GLY A 8 28.73 -8.17 5.56
N PRO A 9 28.15 -7.28 6.36
CA PRO A 9 27.48 -6.07 5.89
C PRO A 9 28.49 -5.10 5.27
N THR A 10 28.25 -4.75 4.01
CA THR A 10 29.01 -3.75 3.28
C THR A 10 28.68 -2.36 3.81
N GLY A 11 29.70 -1.57 4.17
CA GLY A 11 29.58 -0.21 4.71
C GLY A 11 28.90 0.80 3.77
N PRO A 12 28.71 2.06 4.24
CA PRO A 12 27.88 3.05 3.56
C PRO A 12 28.50 3.43 2.20
N GLY A 13 27.82 3.07 1.11
CA GLY A 13 28.30 3.30 -0.26
C GLY A 13 28.66 2.03 -1.03
N SER A 14 28.11 0.88 -0.64
CA SER A 14 28.30 -0.39 -1.33
C SER A 14 27.61 -0.39 -2.71
N ALA A 15 28.07 -1.26 -3.63
CA ALA A 15 27.43 -1.45 -4.93
C ALA A 15 25.92 -1.77 -4.82
N GLY A 16 25.51 -2.42 -3.72
CA GLY A 16 24.12 -2.70 -3.40
C GLY A 16 23.30 -1.45 -3.09
N ASP A 17 23.86 -0.46 -2.40
CA ASP A 17 23.15 0.79 -2.05
C ASP A 17 22.85 1.61 -3.32
N ASN A 18 23.84 1.71 -4.22
CA ASN A 18 23.69 2.39 -5.50
C ASN A 18 22.66 1.69 -6.39
N GLU A 19 22.65 0.36 -6.38
CA GLU A 19 21.64 -0.44 -7.09
C GLU A 19 20.24 -0.22 -6.50
N LEU A 20 20.08 -0.24 -5.18
CA LEU A 20 18.81 0.01 -4.49
C LEU A 20 18.28 1.42 -4.78
N LEU A 21 19.13 2.44 -4.70
CA LEU A 21 18.76 3.82 -5.01
C LEU A 21 18.33 3.96 -6.48
N SER A 22 19.01 3.29 -7.40
CA SER A 22 18.64 3.29 -8.82
C SER A 22 17.28 2.62 -9.07
N ARG A 23 16.99 1.52 -8.37
CA ARG A 23 15.70 0.82 -8.41
C ARG A 23 14.58 1.70 -7.80
N LEU A 24 14.82 2.34 -6.66
CA LEU A 24 13.88 3.27 -6.05
C LEU A 24 13.56 4.47 -6.95
N LYS A 25 14.58 5.06 -7.58
CA LYS A 25 14.40 6.18 -8.51
C LYS A 25 13.59 5.79 -9.75
N SER A 26 13.85 4.61 -10.30
CA SER A 26 13.11 4.10 -11.46
C SER A 26 11.66 3.74 -11.11
N LEU A 27 11.41 3.13 -9.95
CA LEU A 27 10.07 2.85 -9.44
C LEU A 27 9.26 4.13 -9.17
N LYS A 28 9.86 5.13 -8.49
CA LYS A 28 9.23 6.44 -8.29
C LYS A 28 8.84 7.08 -9.63
N ARG A 29 9.73 7.03 -10.62
CA ARG A 29 9.47 7.57 -11.96
C ARG A 29 8.33 6.83 -12.67
N MET A 30 8.26 5.50 -12.59
CA MET A 30 7.15 4.72 -13.17
C MET A 30 5.82 5.02 -12.49
N VAL A 31 5.79 5.18 -11.17
CA VAL A 31 4.58 5.57 -10.43
C VAL A 31 4.14 7.00 -10.81
N LEU A 32 5.08 7.94 -10.91
CA LEU A 32 4.78 9.30 -11.36
C LEU A 32 4.21 9.32 -12.79
N LEU A 33 4.86 8.62 -13.73
CA LEU A 33 4.38 8.50 -15.11
C LEU A 33 2.99 7.87 -15.18
N GLY A 34 2.74 6.81 -14.41
CA GLY A 34 1.43 6.17 -14.38
C GLY A 34 0.33 7.07 -13.80
N LYS A 35 0.65 7.91 -12.79
CA LYS A 35 -0.28 8.94 -12.27
C LYS A 35 -0.58 10.03 -13.29
N VAL A 36 0.45 10.53 -13.99
CA VAL A 36 0.28 11.51 -15.07
C VAL A 36 -0.58 10.92 -16.19
N LEU A 37 -0.31 9.68 -16.61
CA LEU A 37 -1.12 8.98 -17.62
C LEU A 37 -2.57 8.78 -17.16
N ALA A 38 -2.81 8.49 -15.88
CA ALA A 38 -4.16 8.31 -15.35
C ALA A 38 -5.02 9.59 -15.45
N ILE A 39 -4.39 10.77 -15.44
CA ILE A 39 -5.04 12.07 -15.59
C ILE A 39 -5.08 12.51 -17.06
N ALA A 40 -4.00 12.30 -17.82
CA ALA A 40 -3.90 12.74 -19.22
C ALA A 40 -4.79 11.92 -20.16
N LEU A 41 -4.90 10.61 -19.94
CA LEU A 41 -5.68 9.69 -20.78
C LEU A 41 -7.17 10.04 -20.86
N PRO A 42 -7.89 10.34 -19.76
CA PRO A 42 -9.30 10.76 -19.84
C PRO A 42 -9.46 12.14 -20.51
N VAL A 43 -8.51 13.07 -20.34
CA VAL A 43 -8.58 14.39 -21.00
C VAL A 43 -8.43 14.25 -22.52
N ILE A 44 -7.45 13.47 -22.98
CA ILE A 44 -7.25 13.19 -24.41
C ILE A 44 -8.43 12.38 -24.97
N GLY A 45 -8.90 11.39 -24.20
CA GLY A 45 -10.03 10.56 -24.56
C GLY A 45 -11.32 11.36 -24.74
N PHE A 46 -11.58 12.33 -23.86
CA PHE A 46 -12.74 13.22 -23.96
C PHE A 46 -12.72 14.06 -25.24
N VAL A 47 -11.56 14.62 -25.60
CA VAL A 47 -11.40 15.40 -26.85
C VAL A 47 -11.66 14.53 -28.08
N LEU A 48 -11.15 13.29 -28.10
CA LEU A 48 -11.36 12.35 -29.20
C LEU A 48 -12.83 11.92 -29.31
N ILE A 49 -13.49 11.62 -28.19
CA ILE A 49 -14.91 11.26 -28.17
C ILE A 49 -15.77 12.43 -28.66
N ALA A 50 -15.48 13.65 -28.21
CA ALA A 50 -16.19 14.85 -28.66
C ALA A 50 -16.03 15.08 -30.17
N PHE A 51 -14.83 14.87 -30.72
CA PHE A 51 -14.59 14.98 -32.16
C PHE A 51 -15.36 13.93 -32.97
N ILE A 52 -15.42 12.68 -32.50
CA ILE A 52 -16.17 11.60 -33.16
C ILE A 52 -17.68 11.86 -33.07
N ALA A 53 -18.17 12.39 -31.95
CA ALA A 53 -19.58 12.74 -31.77
C ALA A 53 -20.06 13.80 -32.78
N MET A 54 -19.18 14.73 -33.18
CA MET A 54 -19.48 15.72 -34.22
C MET A 54 -19.65 15.11 -35.62
N GLN A 55 -19.14 13.91 -35.85
CA GLN A 55 -19.23 13.19 -37.13
C GLN A 55 -20.43 12.22 -37.17
N GLU A 56 -21.23 12.13 -36.10
CA GLU A 56 -22.38 11.22 -35.93
C GLU A 56 -22.04 9.72 -36.11
N GLU A 57 -20.77 9.34 -35.96
CA GLU A 57 -20.29 7.96 -36.10
C GLU A 57 -20.39 7.17 -34.77
N TRP A 58 -21.61 6.76 -34.40
CA TRP A 58 -21.90 6.13 -33.10
C TRP A 58 -21.12 4.83 -32.84
N ILE A 59 -20.86 4.03 -33.89
CA ILE A 59 -20.12 2.76 -33.77
C ILE A 59 -18.65 3.03 -33.40
N LEU A 60 -18.03 4.02 -34.04
CA LEU A 60 -16.65 4.42 -33.75
C LEU A 60 -16.54 5.03 -32.35
N MET A 61 -17.55 5.76 -31.91
CA MET A 61 -17.61 6.33 -30.55
C MET A 61 -17.62 5.23 -29.48
N LEU A 62 -18.49 4.21 -29.63
CA LEU A 62 -18.55 3.09 -28.68
C LEU A 62 -17.23 2.29 -28.65
N ALA A 63 -16.62 2.07 -29.82
CA ALA A 63 -15.32 1.41 -29.89
C ALA A 63 -14.21 2.22 -29.20
N ALA A 64 -14.19 3.54 -29.40
CA ALA A 64 -13.21 4.44 -28.77
C ALA A 64 -13.35 4.46 -27.23
N ILE A 65 -14.58 4.51 -26.72
CA ILE A 65 -14.86 4.44 -25.28
C ILE A 65 -14.36 3.12 -24.69
N LEU A 66 -14.65 1.98 -25.34
CA LEU A 66 -14.22 0.67 -24.89
C LEU A 66 -12.68 0.58 -24.81
N VAL A 67 -11.98 1.05 -25.84
CA VAL A 67 -10.51 1.07 -25.88
C VAL A 67 -9.93 1.95 -24.78
N LEU A 68 -10.49 3.14 -24.56
CA LEU A 68 -10.06 4.05 -23.49
C LEU A 68 -10.23 3.42 -22.11
N LEU A 69 -11.35 2.76 -21.84
CA LEU A 69 -11.60 2.06 -20.58
C LEU A 69 -10.60 0.92 -20.37
N LEU A 70 -10.31 0.11 -21.39
CA LEU A 70 -9.33 -0.97 -21.31
C LEU A 70 -7.92 -0.44 -21.02
N LEU A 71 -7.49 0.62 -21.69
CA LEU A 71 -6.19 1.26 -21.47
C LEU A 71 -6.10 1.86 -20.06
N TRP A 72 -7.16 2.51 -19.61
CA TRP A 72 -7.23 3.11 -18.28
C TRP A 72 -7.16 2.04 -17.18
N PHE A 73 -7.92 0.95 -17.34
CA PHE A 73 -7.91 -0.17 -16.41
C PHE A 73 -6.55 -0.89 -16.36
N ALA A 74 -5.94 -1.13 -17.52
CA ALA A 74 -4.60 -1.72 -17.60
C ALA A 74 -3.54 -0.83 -16.91
N ASN A 75 -3.63 0.50 -17.07
CA ASN A 75 -2.75 1.43 -16.37
C ASN A 75 -2.97 1.40 -14.85
N ALA A 76 -4.23 1.34 -14.39
CA ALA A 76 -4.56 1.25 -12.96
C ALA A 76 -3.98 -0.02 -12.31
N LEU A 77 -4.09 -1.18 -12.97
CA LEU A 77 -3.50 -2.44 -12.49
C LEU A 77 -1.97 -2.36 -12.40
N LYS A 78 -1.32 -1.78 -13.42
CA LYS A 78 0.14 -1.56 -13.42
C LYS A 78 0.56 -0.63 -12.28
N LEU A 79 -0.15 0.48 -12.08
CA LEU A 79 0.14 1.44 -11.02
C LEU A 79 0.06 0.78 -9.63
N LYS A 80 -1.02 0.02 -9.36
CA LYS A 80 -1.20 -0.70 -8.09
C LYS A 80 -0.09 -1.72 -7.82
N SER A 81 0.40 -2.40 -8.87
CA SER A 81 1.52 -3.34 -8.77
C SER A 81 2.85 -2.62 -8.47
N GLN A 82 3.15 -1.55 -9.19
CA GLN A 82 4.39 -0.78 -9.01
C GLN A 82 4.44 -0.03 -7.68
N SER A 83 3.31 0.52 -7.21
CA SER A 83 3.20 1.15 -5.89
C SER A 83 3.44 0.15 -4.76
N ARG A 84 2.90 -1.07 -4.88
CA ARG A 84 3.18 -2.15 -3.91
C ARG A 84 4.66 -2.53 -3.91
N LYS A 85 5.28 -2.72 -5.08
CA LYS A 85 6.73 -2.99 -5.18
C LYS A 85 7.58 -1.90 -4.56
N LEU A 86 7.22 -0.62 -4.76
CA LEU A 86 7.89 0.52 -4.15
C LEU A 86 7.74 0.51 -2.62
N LYS A 87 6.54 0.23 -2.09
CA LYS A 87 6.29 0.13 -0.64
C LYS A 87 7.10 -1.02 -0.01
N THR A 88 7.11 -2.19 -0.64
CA THR A 88 7.90 -3.35 -0.18
C THR A 88 9.39 -3.06 -0.20
N LEU A 89 9.92 -2.48 -1.29
CA LEU A 89 11.35 -2.17 -1.39
C LEU A 89 11.78 -1.09 -0.41
N LEU A 90 10.99 -0.02 -0.24
CA LEU A 90 11.28 1.00 0.78
C LEU A 90 11.24 0.42 2.20
N GLY A 91 10.24 -0.40 2.52
CA GLY A 91 10.15 -1.06 3.82
C GLY A 91 11.33 -2.00 4.10
N GLN A 92 11.78 -2.74 3.09
CA GLN A 92 12.93 -3.65 3.21
C GLN A 92 14.28 -2.94 3.20
N SER A 93 14.44 -1.85 2.45
CA SER A 93 15.75 -1.21 2.22
C SER A 93 16.05 -0.01 3.11
N ILE A 94 15.03 0.71 3.59
CA ILE A 94 15.21 1.92 4.41
C ILE A 94 14.86 1.65 5.87
N THR A 95 13.75 0.95 6.13
CA THR A 95 13.23 0.77 7.48
C THR A 95 13.92 -0.38 8.22
N MET A 96 14.21 -1.48 7.52
CA MET A 96 14.85 -2.66 8.11
C MET A 96 16.24 -2.40 8.70
N PRO A 97 17.18 -1.68 8.04
CA PRO A 97 18.52 -1.45 8.59
C PRO A 97 18.52 -0.57 9.85
N VAL A 98 17.67 0.46 9.88
CA VAL A 98 17.52 1.36 11.05
C VAL A 98 16.88 0.63 12.22
N LEU A 99 15.89 -0.23 11.95
CA LEU A 99 15.29 -1.06 12.99
C LEU A 99 16.24 -2.16 13.46
N GLN A 100 17.05 -2.75 12.57
CA GLN A 100 18.05 -3.77 12.91
C GLN A 100 19.20 -3.23 13.76
N GLU A 101 19.42 -1.92 13.76
CA GLU A 101 20.40 -1.26 14.63
C GLU A 101 19.95 -1.23 16.11
N ILE A 102 18.65 -1.34 16.38
CA ILE A 102 18.05 -1.24 17.73
C ILE A 102 17.39 -2.56 18.17
N PHE A 103 16.87 -3.33 17.23
CA PHE A 103 16.10 -4.55 17.45
C PHE A 103 16.66 -5.69 16.60
N GLU A 104 16.67 -6.91 17.13
CA GLU A 104 16.83 -8.10 16.29
C GLU A 104 15.52 -8.35 15.54
N VAL A 105 15.31 -7.64 14.43
CA VAL A 105 14.08 -7.75 13.64
C VAL A 105 14.05 -9.07 12.88
N HIS A 106 12.99 -9.84 13.11
CA HIS A 106 12.73 -11.09 12.41
C HIS A 106 11.81 -10.89 11.20
N GLU A 107 10.83 -9.99 11.31
CA GLU A 107 9.83 -9.78 10.26
C GLU A 107 9.22 -8.37 10.36
N TYR A 108 9.06 -7.71 9.20
CA TYR A 108 8.35 -6.42 9.09
C TYR A 108 7.35 -6.46 7.92
N LEU A 109 6.07 -6.24 8.21
CA LEU A 109 4.97 -6.28 7.25
C LEU A 109 4.15 -4.97 7.30
N PRO A 110 4.41 -4.01 6.40
CA PRO A 110 3.82 -2.67 6.46
C PRO A 110 2.34 -2.58 6.03
N ASP A 111 1.76 -3.69 5.58
CA ASP A 111 0.36 -3.78 5.14
C ASP A 111 -0.45 -4.74 6.04
N LYS A 112 0.14 -5.22 7.14
CA LYS A 112 -0.51 -6.10 8.09
C LYS A 112 -0.39 -5.51 9.48
N GLY A 113 -1.40 -5.78 10.30
CA GLY A 113 -1.33 -5.57 11.74
C GLY A 113 -1.23 -6.89 12.49
N ILE A 114 -1.23 -6.79 13.82
CA ILE A 114 -1.35 -7.96 14.71
C ILE A 114 -2.65 -8.71 14.39
N ASP A 115 -2.65 -10.02 14.55
CA ASP A 115 -3.86 -10.81 14.34
C ASP A 115 -4.94 -10.39 15.35
N GLU A 116 -6.14 -10.10 14.87
CA GLU A 116 -7.25 -9.60 15.69
C GLU A 116 -7.55 -10.52 16.89
N ARG A 117 -7.32 -11.84 16.76
CA ARG A 117 -7.50 -12.81 17.85
C ARG A 117 -6.54 -12.57 19.01
N ILE A 118 -5.33 -12.06 18.74
CA ILE A 118 -4.36 -11.69 19.79
C ILE A 118 -4.87 -10.46 20.54
N ILE A 119 -5.49 -9.52 19.85
CA ILE A 119 -6.07 -8.30 20.45
C ILE A 119 -7.27 -8.68 21.34
N TYR A 120 -8.19 -9.51 20.84
CA TYR A 120 -9.29 -10.06 21.65
C TYR A 120 -8.80 -10.83 22.87
N ALA A 121 -7.79 -11.70 22.71
CA ALA A 121 -7.27 -12.49 23.82
C ALA A 121 -6.50 -11.65 24.86
N ALA A 122 -5.99 -10.48 24.48
CA ALA A 122 -5.27 -9.59 25.38
C ALA A 122 -6.22 -8.86 26.34
N ASP A 123 -7.50 -8.70 25.99
CA ASP A 123 -8.53 -8.06 26.81
C ASP A 123 -8.11 -6.67 27.34
N LEU A 124 -7.35 -5.94 26.52
CA LEU A 124 -6.76 -4.63 26.88
C LEU A 124 -7.65 -3.45 26.50
N VAL A 125 -8.62 -3.66 25.62
CA VAL A 125 -9.51 -2.62 25.09
C VAL A 125 -10.95 -3.11 25.25
N GLU A 126 -11.89 -2.20 25.56
CA GLU A 126 -13.31 -2.52 25.60
C GLU A 126 -13.87 -2.78 24.20
N SER A 127 -14.98 -3.52 24.10
CA SER A 127 -15.62 -3.95 22.85
C SER A 127 -15.54 -2.97 21.67
N TRP A 128 -15.11 -3.50 20.53
CA TRP A 128 -14.98 -2.85 19.24
C TRP A 128 -15.67 -3.68 18.15
N ASP A 129 -16.10 -3.04 17.08
CA ASP A 129 -16.84 -3.64 15.97
C ASP A 129 -16.01 -3.72 14.68
N ARG A 130 -15.01 -2.82 14.54
CA ARG A 130 -14.10 -2.79 13.39
C ARG A 130 -12.65 -2.75 13.81
N TYR A 131 -11.83 -3.45 13.02
CA TYR A 131 -10.39 -3.53 13.20
C TYR A 131 -9.66 -3.24 11.88
N SER A 132 -8.64 -2.39 11.95
CA SER A 132 -7.61 -2.23 10.91
C SER A 132 -6.24 -2.11 11.57
N GLY A 133 -5.23 -2.79 11.04
CA GLY A 133 -3.88 -2.70 11.57
C GLY A 133 -2.82 -2.61 10.48
N SER A 134 -1.72 -1.94 10.80
CA SER A 134 -0.58 -1.72 9.90
C SER A 134 0.75 -1.74 10.67
N ASP A 135 1.85 -1.76 9.92
CA ASP A 135 3.21 -1.68 10.48
C ASP A 135 3.54 -2.80 11.49
N LEU A 136 3.12 -4.03 11.20
CA LEU A 136 3.47 -5.19 12.00
C LEU A 136 5.00 -5.42 12.00
N LEU A 137 5.56 -5.41 13.19
CA LEU A 137 6.95 -5.70 13.51
C LEU A 137 7.02 -6.89 14.46
N ARG A 138 7.82 -7.89 14.09
CA ARG A 138 8.18 -9.01 14.95
C ARG A 138 9.68 -9.09 15.10
N GLY A 139 10.16 -9.16 16.33
CA GLY A 139 11.60 -9.21 16.58
C GLY A 139 11.94 -9.52 18.03
N LYS A 140 13.19 -9.26 18.40
CA LYS A 140 13.64 -9.25 19.78
C LYS A 140 14.25 -7.92 20.17
N TYR A 141 14.01 -7.52 21.42
CA TYR A 141 14.67 -6.41 22.06
C TYR A 141 15.31 -6.90 23.36
N ARG A 142 16.64 -6.78 23.49
CA ARG A 142 17.38 -7.21 24.70
C ARG A 142 17.06 -8.65 25.16
N GLY A 143 16.89 -9.57 24.20
CA GLY A 143 16.54 -10.97 24.46
C GLY A 143 15.05 -11.25 24.69
N LEU A 144 14.19 -10.24 24.75
CA LEU A 144 12.73 -10.38 24.85
C LEU A 144 12.10 -10.40 23.46
N ASN A 145 11.20 -11.34 23.21
CA ASN A 145 10.41 -11.36 21.99
C ASN A 145 9.41 -10.20 22.03
N ILE A 146 9.43 -9.35 21.00
CA ILE A 146 8.52 -8.23 20.83
C ILE A 146 7.64 -8.44 19.60
N LEU A 147 6.38 -8.04 19.76
CA LEU A 147 5.40 -7.94 18.69
C LEU A 147 4.80 -6.53 18.78
N TYR A 148 4.89 -5.77 17.70
CA TYR A 148 4.44 -4.38 17.64
C TYR A 148 3.65 -4.17 16.35
N SER A 149 2.61 -3.33 16.40
CA SER A 149 1.79 -2.94 15.25
C SER A 149 1.04 -1.67 15.62
N ASP A 150 0.76 -0.84 14.62
CA ASP A 150 -0.29 0.17 14.74
C ASP A 150 -1.65 -0.52 14.60
N ILE A 151 -2.60 -0.15 15.45
CA ILE A 151 -3.94 -0.73 15.49
C ILE A 151 -4.96 0.40 15.56
N HIS A 152 -6.01 0.28 14.75
CA HIS A 152 -7.15 1.17 14.73
C HIS A 152 -8.40 0.36 15.00
N LEU A 153 -9.13 0.75 16.04
CA LEU A 153 -10.34 0.10 16.52
C LEU A 153 -11.49 1.10 16.42
N GLU A 154 -12.64 0.67 15.95
CA GLU A 154 -13.86 1.49 15.94
C GLU A 154 -15.01 0.73 16.60
N ARG A 155 -15.82 1.43 17.39
CA ARG A 155 -17.07 0.95 17.98
C ARG A 155 -18.25 1.54 17.22
N GLU A 156 -19.26 0.72 16.99
CA GLU A 156 -20.54 1.11 16.44
C GLU A 156 -21.44 1.67 17.53
N GLU A 157 -21.92 2.90 17.35
CA GLU A 157 -22.92 3.52 18.19
C GLU A 157 -24.20 3.76 17.37
N ILE A 158 -25.34 3.44 17.99
CA ILE A 158 -26.65 3.59 17.38
C ILE A 158 -27.41 4.66 18.16
N ASP A 159 -27.59 5.81 17.53
CA ASP A 159 -28.44 6.87 18.05
C ASP A 159 -29.85 6.73 17.50
N THR A 160 -30.84 6.77 18.38
CA THR A 160 -32.26 6.84 18.00
C THR A 160 -32.79 8.23 18.33
N ASP A 161 -33.18 8.97 17.30
CA ASP A 161 -33.78 10.29 17.49
C ASP A 161 -35.21 10.16 18.02
N SER A 162 -35.74 11.25 18.57
CA SER A 162 -37.10 11.41 19.08
C SER A 162 -38.21 11.03 18.08
N ASP A 163 -37.91 11.07 16.77
CA ASP A 163 -38.79 10.65 15.68
C ASP A 163 -38.67 9.14 15.33
N GLY A 164 -37.88 8.37 16.08
CA GLY A 164 -37.69 6.93 15.87
C GLY A 164 -36.73 6.57 14.73
N SER A 165 -36.00 7.55 14.17
CA SER A 165 -34.98 7.32 13.15
C SER A 165 -33.66 6.89 13.80
N THR A 166 -33.12 5.76 13.35
CA THR A 166 -31.84 5.23 13.83
C THR A 166 -30.69 5.67 12.94
N THR A 167 -29.64 6.27 13.51
CA THR A 167 -28.40 6.60 12.82
C THR A 167 -27.27 5.79 13.42
N THR A 168 -26.49 5.14 12.56
CA THR A 168 -25.30 4.38 12.95
C THR A 168 -24.05 5.22 12.66
N HIS A 169 -23.22 5.45 13.67
CA HIS A 169 -21.91 6.09 13.52
C HIS A 169 -20.82 5.28 14.19
N TYR A 170 -19.57 5.48 13.74
CA TYR A 170 -18.40 4.76 14.23
C TYR A 170 -17.53 5.72 15.04
N VAL A 171 -17.12 5.31 16.24
CA VAL A 171 -16.27 6.08 17.15
C VAL A 171 -14.98 5.31 17.44
N THR A 172 -13.85 6.02 17.57
CA THR A 172 -12.53 5.48 17.92
C THR A 172 -12.23 5.67 19.39
#